data_AF-A0A4V2IJR9-F1
#
_entry.id   AF-A0A4V2IJR9-F1
#
_cell.length_a   1.000
_cell.length_b   1.000
_cell.length_c   1.000
_cell.angle_alpha   90.00
_cell.angle_beta   90.00
_cell.angle_gamma   90.00
#
_symmetry.space_group_name_H-M   'P 1'
#
loop_
_entity.id
_entity.type
_entity.pdbx_description
1 polymer ?
#
loop_
_entity_poly.entity_id
_entity_poly.type
_entity_poly.pdbx_seq_one_letter_code
_entity_poly.pdbx_strand_id
1 'polypeptide(L)'
;TADTKKFSMVAYDTLGNKVMYDFYFTKTSVAATPPPAPPAVNSSWEVAIFRNANAATGGTTSFPYSAGGAVGTTTLDFDANGKITNSTGSVNIADTVTGQSINMDLSGFTQLGAAFAGTGTPNGQAASPVKDVTIDGDGIVYAKYEDGTNKPLYRIPLANVASPDKLTLQSGNVYSANGQSGVTVTGFPQTNGLGTIKSGALEGSNVDLAGELTEMIESQRSYTANSKVFQTGSDIMDVLVNLKR
;
A
#
# COMPACT_ATOMS: atom_id res chain seq x y z
N THR A 1 16.91 -27.95 -34.67
CA THR A 1 17.70 -27.45 -33.51
C THR A 1 18.29 -26.06 -33.73
N ALA A 2 18.37 -25.52 -34.96
CA ALA A 2 18.91 -24.17 -35.22
C ALA A 2 17.97 -22.99 -34.85
N ASP A 3 16.66 -23.25 -34.71
CA ASP A 3 15.63 -22.19 -34.53
C ASP A 3 14.96 -22.21 -33.15
N THR A 4 15.70 -22.61 -32.11
CA THR A 4 15.22 -22.51 -30.72
C THR A 4 15.90 -21.33 -30.03
N LYS A 5 15.11 -20.46 -29.38
CA LYS A 5 15.59 -19.31 -28.59
C LYS A 5 15.18 -19.47 -27.14
N LYS A 6 16.09 -19.12 -26.23
CA LYS A 6 15.89 -19.21 -24.79
C LYS A 6 15.70 -17.82 -24.20
N PHE A 7 14.71 -17.69 -23.31
CA PHE A 7 14.54 -16.55 -22.42
C PHE A 7 14.35 -17.07 -20.99
N SER A 8 14.91 -16.38 -20.00
CA SER A 8 14.79 -16.77 -18.59
C SER A 8 14.22 -15.62 -17.79
N MET A 9 13.33 -15.93 -16.86
CA MET A 9 12.82 -14.95 -15.91
C MET A 9 12.76 -15.51 -14.50
N VAL A 10 12.80 -14.60 -13.53
CA VAL A 10 12.65 -14.91 -12.12
C VAL A 10 11.25 -14.55 -11.67
N ALA A 11 10.49 -15.53 -11.19
CA ALA A 11 9.23 -15.34 -10.48
C ALA A 11 9.43 -15.66 -8.98
N TYR A 12 8.35 -15.53 -8.22
CA TYR A 12 8.36 -15.78 -6.78
C TYR A 12 7.26 -16.79 -6.41
N ASP A 13 7.56 -17.66 -5.43
CA ASP A 13 6.56 -18.55 -4.84
C ASP A 13 5.73 -17.84 -3.76
N THR A 14 4.79 -18.57 -3.14
CA THR A 14 3.92 -18.03 -2.07
C THR A 14 4.68 -17.59 -0.81
N LEU A 15 5.91 -18.07 -0.63
CA LEU A 15 6.78 -17.74 0.50
C LEU A 15 7.79 -16.63 0.15
N GLY A 16 7.80 -16.16 -1.11
CA GLY A 16 8.74 -15.14 -1.60
C GLY A 16 10.10 -15.68 -2.01
N ASN A 17 10.27 -17.01 -2.16
CA ASN A 17 11.49 -17.58 -2.72
C ASN A 17 11.54 -17.36 -4.23
N LYS A 18 12.74 -17.15 -4.76
CA LYS A 18 12.97 -17.00 -6.19
C LYS A 18 12.81 -18.34 -6.90
N VAL A 19 11.96 -18.38 -7.93
CA VAL A 19 11.79 -19.51 -8.83
C VAL A 19 12.09 -19.04 -10.24
N MET A 20 13.09 -19.64 -10.88
CA MET A 20 13.45 -19.31 -12.26
C MET A 20 12.71 -20.19 -13.26
N TYR A 21 12.14 -19.57 -14.29
CA TYR A 21 11.49 -20.25 -15.42
C TYR A 21 12.26 -19.96 -16.70
N ASP A 22 12.54 -21.02 -17.45
CA ASP A 22 13.18 -20.98 -18.76
C ASP A 22 12.14 -21.21 -19.85
N PHE A 23 12.05 -20.26 -20.78
CA PHE A 23 11.16 -20.24 -21.92
C PHE A 23 11.97 -20.63 -23.15
N TYR A 24 11.49 -21.64 -23.87
CA TYR A 24 12.06 -22.05 -25.15
C TYR A 24 11.04 -21.78 -26.24
N PHE A 25 11.42 -20.89 -27.15
CA PHE A 25 10.67 -20.57 -28.35
C PHE A 25 11.26 -21.38 -29.49
N THR A 26 10.52 -22.34 -30.03
CA THR A 26 10.96 -23.20 -31.14
C THR A 26 10.07 -22.96 -32.34
N LYS A 27 10.66 -22.58 -33.46
CA LYS A 27 9.92 -22.43 -34.72
C LYS A 27 9.48 -23.80 -35.24
N THR A 28 8.17 -24.03 -35.34
CA THR A 28 7.61 -25.35 -35.70
C THR A 28 7.19 -25.42 -37.16
N SER A 29 6.75 -24.31 -37.76
CA SER A 29 6.40 -24.25 -39.17
C SER A 29 6.52 -22.85 -39.77
N VAL A 30 6.71 -22.82 -41.09
CA VAL A 30 6.53 -21.66 -41.96
C VAL A 30 5.52 -22.09 -43.01
N ALA A 31 4.50 -21.27 -43.29
CA ALA A 31 3.54 -21.60 -44.34
C ALA A 31 4.26 -21.69 -45.69
N ALA A 32 4.07 -22.81 -46.39
CA ALA A 32 4.51 -22.96 -47.76
C ALA A 32 3.52 -22.22 -48.67
N THR A 33 3.96 -21.11 -49.27
CA THR A 33 3.21 -20.30 -50.28
C THR A 33 1.92 -19.65 -49.76
N PRO A 34 1.42 -18.55 -50.40
CA PRO A 34 0.46 -17.65 -49.75
C PRO A 34 -0.88 -18.35 -49.50
N PRO A 35 -1.44 -18.30 -48.27
CA PRO A 35 -2.74 -18.88 -47.97
C PRO A 35 -3.88 -18.15 -48.72
N PRO A 36 -4.93 -18.88 -49.15
CA PRO A 36 -5.99 -18.32 -49.99
C PRO A 36 -6.94 -17.32 -49.28
N ALA A 37 -6.82 -17.08 -47.97
CA ALA A 37 -7.62 -16.09 -47.26
C ALA A 37 -6.91 -15.52 -45.99
N PRO A 38 -7.03 -14.21 -45.70
CA PRO A 38 -6.55 -13.61 -44.46
C PRO A 38 -7.39 -13.98 -43.21
N PRO A 39 -6.78 -14.04 -42.01
CA PRO A 39 -5.36 -13.91 -41.76
C PRO A 39 -4.62 -15.22 -42.05
N ALA A 40 -3.68 -15.14 -42.98
CA ALA A 40 -2.76 -16.19 -43.33
C ALA A 40 -1.72 -16.35 -42.21
N VAL A 41 -1.74 -17.47 -41.48
CA VAL A 41 -0.64 -17.83 -40.56
C VAL A 41 0.60 -18.08 -41.43
N ASN A 42 1.64 -17.28 -41.26
CA ASN A 42 2.88 -17.37 -42.03
C ASN A 42 3.98 -18.11 -41.24
N SER A 43 3.97 -18.02 -39.91
CA SER A 43 4.94 -18.73 -39.07
C SER A 43 4.34 -19.07 -37.71
N SER A 44 4.68 -20.25 -37.21
CA SER A 44 4.22 -20.75 -35.92
C SER A 44 5.42 -21.07 -35.03
N TRP A 45 5.32 -20.67 -33.76
CA TRP A 45 6.32 -20.90 -32.73
C TRP A 45 5.68 -21.61 -31.54
N GLU A 46 6.25 -22.75 -31.16
CA GLU A 46 5.91 -23.41 -29.91
C GLU A 46 6.73 -22.79 -28.77
N VAL A 47 6.05 -22.43 -27.70
CA VAL A 47 6.66 -21.92 -26.47
C VAL A 47 6.49 -22.99 -25.40
N ALA A 48 7.61 -23.52 -24.93
CA ALA A 48 7.64 -24.48 -23.83
C ALA A 48 8.39 -23.88 -22.63
N ILE A 49 7.79 -23.97 -21.46
CA ILE A 49 8.28 -23.35 -20.23
C ILE A 49 8.69 -24.44 -19.27
N PHE A 50 9.90 -24.32 -18.71
CA PHE A 50 10.45 -25.27 -17.76
C PHE A 50 10.90 -24.55 -16.50
N ARG A 51 10.77 -25.23 -15.36
CA ARG A 51 11.37 -24.76 -14.12
C ARG A 51 12.87 -25.01 -14.16
N ASN A 52 13.67 -23.96 -14.01
CA ASN A 52 15.13 -24.06 -14.10
C ASN A 52 15.75 -25.04 -13.10
N ALA A 53 15.14 -25.18 -11.91
CA ALA A 53 15.55 -26.15 -10.90
C ALA A 53 15.50 -27.62 -11.37
N ASN A 54 14.75 -27.92 -12.43
CA ASN A 54 14.64 -29.27 -13.01
C ASN A 54 15.67 -29.51 -14.13
N ALA A 55 16.52 -28.53 -14.44
CA ALA A 55 17.58 -28.69 -15.41
C ALA A 55 18.60 -29.73 -14.91
N ALA A 56 19.01 -30.65 -15.78
CA ALA A 56 19.97 -31.68 -15.42
C ALA A 56 21.35 -31.07 -15.13
N THR A 57 21.87 -31.30 -13.93
CA THR A 57 23.23 -30.91 -13.54
C THR A 57 24.25 -31.91 -14.10
N GLY A 58 24.55 -31.82 -15.40
CA GLY A 58 25.58 -32.64 -16.07
C GLY A 58 25.06 -33.66 -17.10
N GLY A 59 24.00 -33.35 -17.85
CA GLY A 59 23.42 -34.25 -18.85
C GLY A 59 24.27 -34.44 -20.13
N THR A 60 24.15 -35.62 -20.73
CA THR A 60 24.76 -35.98 -22.03
C THR A 60 23.89 -35.59 -23.24
N THR A 61 22.70 -35.03 -23.01
CA THR A 61 21.75 -34.60 -24.03
C THR A 61 21.88 -33.11 -24.33
N SER A 62 21.65 -32.69 -25.58
CA SER A 62 21.72 -31.29 -25.99
C SER A 62 20.62 -30.40 -25.41
N PHE A 63 19.55 -30.99 -24.86
CA PHE A 63 18.46 -30.28 -24.18
C PHE A 63 18.51 -30.57 -22.68
N PRO A 64 18.48 -29.54 -21.80
CA PRO A 64 18.77 -29.70 -20.38
C PRO A 64 17.60 -30.23 -19.53
N TYR A 65 16.38 -30.31 -20.08
CA TYR A 65 15.20 -30.78 -19.33
C TYR A 65 14.78 -32.17 -19.79
N SER A 66 15.21 -33.19 -19.05
CA SER A 66 14.83 -34.59 -19.28
C SER A 66 13.84 -35.12 -18.24
N ALA A 67 13.56 -34.37 -17.17
CA ALA A 67 12.66 -34.73 -16.08
C ALA A 67 11.77 -33.54 -15.67
N GLY A 68 10.56 -33.83 -15.17
CA GLY A 68 9.63 -32.83 -14.63
C GLY A 68 8.67 -32.17 -15.63
N GLY A 69 8.85 -32.40 -16.94
CA GLY A 69 7.95 -31.91 -17.99
C GLY A 69 7.93 -30.39 -18.15
N ALA A 70 7.24 -29.90 -19.19
CA ALA A 70 6.97 -28.48 -19.33
C ALA A 70 5.87 -28.06 -18.34
N VAL A 71 6.09 -26.97 -17.61
CA VAL A 71 5.12 -26.39 -16.66
C VAL A 71 4.11 -25.47 -17.35
N GLY A 72 4.32 -25.18 -18.64
CA GLY A 72 3.39 -24.44 -19.49
C GLY A 72 3.80 -24.60 -20.94
N THR A 73 2.83 -24.72 -21.83
CA THR A 73 3.04 -24.74 -23.28
C THR A 73 2.00 -23.87 -23.96
N THR A 74 2.40 -23.19 -25.02
CA THR A 74 1.48 -22.46 -25.90
C THR A 74 2.06 -22.37 -27.30
N THR A 75 1.23 -21.99 -28.27
CA THR A 75 1.65 -21.71 -29.64
C THR A 75 1.41 -20.24 -29.96
N LEU A 76 2.41 -19.60 -30.57
CA LEU A 76 2.32 -18.24 -31.09
C LEU A 76 2.34 -18.31 -32.61
N ASP A 77 1.21 -17.95 -33.22
CA ASP A 77 1.08 -17.84 -34.67
C ASP A 77 1.20 -16.38 -35.09
N PHE A 78 1.94 -16.14 -36.19
CA PHE A 78 2.20 -14.82 -36.74
C PHE A 78 1.70 -14.71 -38.17
N ASP A 79 1.12 -13.57 -38.51
CA ASP A 79 0.73 -13.23 -39.87
C ASP A 79 1.92 -12.84 -40.74
N ALA A 80 1.65 -12.48 -42.01
CA ALA A 80 2.66 -12.03 -42.95
C ALA A 80 3.37 -10.72 -42.55
N ASN A 81 2.77 -9.93 -41.65
CA ASN A 81 3.34 -8.70 -41.11
C ASN A 81 4.10 -8.92 -39.80
N GLY A 82 4.21 -10.17 -39.33
CA GLY A 82 4.90 -10.52 -38.09
C GLY A 82 4.10 -10.18 -36.84
N LYS A 83 2.80 -9.90 -36.96
CA LYS A 83 1.90 -9.67 -35.82
C LYS A 83 1.28 -10.99 -35.37
N ILE A 84 1.12 -11.14 -34.06
CA ILE A 84 0.47 -12.32 -33.49
C ILE A 84 -1.00 -12.41 -33.92
N THR A 85 -1.45 -13.60 -34.30
CA THR A 85 -2.83 -13.88 -34.72
C THR A 85 -3.63 -14.66 -33.68
N ASN A 86 -2.97 -15.22 -32.67
CA ASN A 86 -3.64 -16.01 -31.63
C ASN A 86 -4.35 -15.09 -30.63
N SER A 87 -5.68 -15.24 -30.54
CA SER A 87 -6.59 -14.34 -29.83
C SER A 87 -6.30 -14.18 -28.33
N THR A 88 -5.60 -15.11 -27.68
CA THR A 88 -5.30 -15.01 -26.24
C THR A 88 -3.86 -14.61 -25.96
N GLY A 89 -2.92 -14.87 -26.88
CA GLY A 89 -1.50 -14.56 -26.72
C GLY A 89 -0.94 -14.91 -25.35
N SER A 90 -1.53 -15.83 -24.59
CA SER A 90 -1.22 -16.03 -23.18
C SER A 90 -0.86 -17.48 -22.91
N VAL A 91 -0.11 -17.69 -21.85
CA VAL A 91 0.28 -19.01 -21.37
C VAL A 91 0.12 -19.07 -19.87
N ASN A 92 -0.53 -20.12 -19.39
CA ASN A 92 -0.61 -20.39 -17.97
C ASN A 92 0.54 -21.33 -17.59
N ILE A 93 1.37 -20.89 -16.66
CA ILE A 93 2.39 -21.70 -16.02
C ILE A 93 1.73 -22.34 -14.81
N ALA A 94 1.53 -23.66 -14.85
CA ALA A 94 1.02 -24.45 -13.74
C ALA A 94 2.19 -25.20 -13.09
N ASP A 95 2.81 -24.59 -12.08
CA ASP A 95 3.92 -25.21 -11.37
C ASP A 95 3.39 -26.02 -10.17
N THR A 96 3.39 -27.34 -10.31
CA THR A 96 2.90 -28.28 -9.28
C THR A 96 3.81 -28.35 -8.06
N VAL A 97 5.06 -27.89 -8.15
CA VAL A 97 6.02 -27.89 -7.03
C VAL A 97 5.77 -26.70 -6.11
N THR A 98 5.46 -25.53 -6.67
CA THR A 98 5.10 -24.33 -5.88
C THR A 98 3.60 -24.21 -5.64
N GLY A 99 2.78 -24.96 -6.37
CA GLY A 99 1.32 -24.86 -6.34
C GLY A 99 0.78 -23.58 -6.98
N GLN A 100 1.62 -22.83 -7.70
CA GLN A 100 1.27 -21.53 -8.28
C GLN A 100 0.79 -21.67 -9.72
N SER A 101 -0.21 -20.85 -10.08
CA SER A 101 -0.66 -20.65 -11.46
C SER A 101 -0.32 -19.23 -11.88
N ILE A 102 0.59 -19.08 -12.85
CA ILE A 102 1.04 -17.76 -13.33
C ILE A 102 0.54 -17.59 -14.76
N ASN A 103 -0.40 -16.67 -14.97
CA ASN A 103 -0.83 -16.29 -16.32
C ASN A 103 0.15 -15.26 -16.90
N MET A 104 0.77 -15.61 -18.00
CA MET A 104 1.68 -14.75 -18.74
C MET A 104 1.03 -14.26 -20.02
N ASP A 105 1.13 -12.96 -20.25
CA ASP A 105 0.76 -12.34 -21.51
C ASP A 105 1.98 -12.26 -22.44
N LEU A 106 1.85 -12.86 -23.61
CA LEU A 106 2.80 -12.91 -24.72
C LEU A 106 2.24 -12.21 -25.97
N SER A 107 1.09 -11.53 -25.89
CA SER A 107 0.46 -10.84 -27.03
C SER A 107 1.33 -9.72 -27.61
N GLY A 108 2.29 -9.21 -26.85
CA GLY A 108 3.26 -8.20 -27.30
C GLY A 108 4.40 -8.73 -28.17
N PHE A 109 4.54 -10.04 -28.35
CA PHE A 109 5.59 -10.60 -29.21
C PHE A 109 5.31 -10.32 -30.69
N THR A 110 6.38 -10.09 -31.45
CA THR A 110 6.34 -9.91 -32.92
C THR A 110 7.43 -10.75 -33.57
N GLN A 111 7.19 -11.15 -34.82
CA GLN A 111 8.18 -11.85 -35.63
C GLN A 111 8.86 -10.86 -36.60
N LEU A 112 10.13 -10.59 -36.36
CA LEU A 112 10.97 -9.72 -37.18
C LEU A 112 12.22 -10.47 -37.67
N GLY A 113 12.81 -10.00 -38.77
CA GLY A 113 14.10 -10.50 -39.27
C GLY A 113 15.32 -10.07 -38.43
N ALA A 114 15.13 -9.79 -37.14
CA ALA A 114 16.16 -9.35 -36.21
C ALA A 114 16.58 -10.48 -35.27
N ALA A 115 17.64 -10.26 -34.49
CA ALA A 115 18.01 -11.18 -33.41
C ALA A 115 16.88 -11.26 -32.37
N PHE A 116 16.69 -12.44 -31.77
CA PHE A 116 15.70 -12.63 -30.72
C PHE A 116 16.02 -11.78 -29.50
N ALA A 117 15.04 -11.01 -29.04
CA ALA A 117 15.07 -10.25 -27.82
C ALA A 117 13.70 -10.36 -27.13
N GLY A 118 13.69 -10.84 -25.89
CA GLY A 118 12.50 -10.93 -25.06
C GLY A 118 12.73 -10.22 -23.74
N THR A 119 11.70 -9.54 -23.25
CA THR A 119 11.68 -8.90 -21.93
C THR A 119 10.35 -9.21 -21.26
N GLY A 120 10.33 -9.30 -19.93
CA GLY A 120 9.12 -9.52 -19.17
C GLY A 120 9.27 -9.03 -17.75
N THR A 121 8.17 -8.54 -17.17
CA THR A 121 8.11 -8.04 -15.80
C THR A 121 7.09 -8.86 -15.01
N PRO A 122 7.53 -9.81 -14.17
CA PRO A 122 6.64 -10.53 -13.27
C PRO A 122 6.14 -9.59 -12.18
N ASN A 123 4.91 -9.81 -11.71
CA ASN A 123 4.26 -9.02 -10.65
C ASN A 123 4.46 -9.62 -9.24
N GLY A 124 5.35 -10.59 -9.07
CA GLY A 124 5.70 -11.18 -7.79
C GLY A 124 6.85 -10.43 -7.11
N GLN A 125 6.94 -10.52 -5.79
CA GLN A 125 8.00 -9.91 -4.98
C GLN A 125 8.56 -10.93 -3.98
N ALA A 126 9.82 -10.70 -3.58
CA ALA A 126 10.42 -11.45 -2.47
C ALA A 126 9.76 -11.06 -1.14
N ALA A 127 9.89 -11.92 -0.13
CA ALA A 127 9.56 -11.52 1.23
C ALA A 127 10.50 -10.38 1.67
N SER A 128 9.93 -9.25 2.08
CA SER A 128 10.68 -8.10 2.59
C SER A 128 10.20 -7.78 4.01
N PRO A 129 11.10 -7.53 4.97
CA PRO A 129 10.71 -7.04 6.28
C PRO A 129 10.20 -5.58 6.18
N VAL A 130 9.38 -5.20 7.16
CA VAL A 130 8.99 -3.79 7.35
C VAL A 130 10.18 -3.04 7.91
N LYS A 131 10.53 -1.94 7.25
CA LYS A 131 11.60 -1.03 7.65
C LYS A 131 11.10 0.08 8.57
N ASP A 132 9.98 0.68 8.20
CA ASP A 132 9.46 1.89 8.85
C ASP A 132 7.94 2.00 8.72
N VAL A 133 7.33 2.80 9.58
CA VAL A 133 5.90 3.11 9.54
C VAL A 133 5.72 4.62 9.48
N THR A 134 5.09 5.09 8.40
CA THR A 134 4.85 6.52 8.17
C THR A 134 3.36 6.80 8.12
N ILE A 135 2.94 7.93 8.69
CA ILE A 135 1.55 8.38 8.66
C ILE A 135 1.49 9.61 7.75
N ASP A 136 0.60 9.58 6.77
CA ASP A 136 0.41 10.68 5.83
C ASP A 136 -0.63 11.71 6.33
N GLY A 137 -0.67 12.88 5.68
CA GLY A 137 -1.60 13.97 5.97
C GLY A 137 -3.08 13.58 5.95
N ASP A 138 -3.41 12.59 5.13
CA ASP A 138 -4.76 12.02 4.96
C ASP A 138 -5.08 10.94 6.01
N GLY A 139 -4.18 10.74 6.97
CA GLY A 139 -4.27 9.78 8.06
C GLY A 139 -4.01 8.33 7.66
N ILE A 140 -3.51 8.08 6.45
CA ILE A 140 -3.16 6.74 6.01
C ILE A 140 -1.83 6.33 6.63
N VAL A 141 -1.84 5.21 7.32
CA VAL A 141 -0.66 4.56 7.91
C VAL A 141 -0.08 3.63 6.85
N TYR A 142 1.13 3.94 6.41
CA TYR A 142 1.91 3.15 5.46
C TYR A 142 2.99 2.37 6.19
N ALA A 143 3.11 1.08 5.87
CA ALA A 143 4.34 0.33 6.14
C ALA A 143 5.26 0.46 4.93
N LYS A 144 6.47 0.95 5.19
CA LYS A 144 7.57 0.99 4.23
C LYS A 144 8.39 -0.29 4.39
N TYR A 145 8.50 -1.05 3.31
CA TYR A 145 9.29 -2.27 3.27
C TYR A 145 10.72 -1.98 2.81
N GLU A 146 11.68 -2.85 3.14
CA GLU A 146 13.07 -2.72 2.68
C GLU A 146 13.23 -2.77 1.16
N ASP A 147 12.29 -3.39 0.44
CA ASP A 147 12.23 -3.35 -1.03
C ASP A 147 11.83 -1.98 -1.61
N GLY A 148 11.53 -1.01 -0.75
CA GLY A 148 11.12 0.35 -1.11
C GLY A 148 9.63 0.50 -1.40
N THR A 149 8.85 -0.58 -1.34
CA THR A 149 7.40 -0.51 -1.51
C THR A 149 6.73 0.05 -0.26
N ASN A 150 5.67 0.84 -0.47
CA ASN A 150 4.81 1.34 0.60
C ASN A 150 3.45 0.66 0.50
N LYS A 151 3.00 0.02 1.57
CA LYS A 151 1.67 -0.61 1.64
C LYS A 151 0.80 0.13 2.64
N PRO A 152 -0.41 0.59 2.25
CA PRO A 152 -1.36 1.13 3.21
C PRO A 152 -1.84 0.01 4.14
N LEU A 153 -1.74 0.24 5.46
CA LEU A 153 -2.17 -0.69 6.50
C LEU A 153 -3.51 -0.29 7.12
N TYR A 154 -3.64 1.00 7.41
CA TYR A 154 -4.78 1.53 8.14
C TYR A 154 -5.01 2.99 7.78
N ARG A 155 -6.20 3.52 8.10
CA ARG A 155 -6.49 4.94 7.98
C ARG A 155 -7.13 5.43 9.27
N ILE A 156 -6.48 6.40 9.92
CA ILE A 156 -6.91 6.95 11.20
C ILE A 156 -8.17 7.81 10.98
N PRO A 157 -9.31 7.46 11.61
CA PRO A 157 -10.49 8.31 11.57
C PRO A 157 -10.34 9.47 12.56
N LEU A 158 -10.93 10.60 12.19
CA LEU A 158 -11.13 11.75 13.08
C LEU A 158 -12.60 11.86 13.44
N ALA A 159 -12.88 12.58 14.53
CA ALA A 159 -14.23 12.84 14.99
C ALA A 159 -14.42 14.33 15.26
N ASN A 160 -15.61 14.84 14.96
CA ASN A 160 -16.05 16.18 15.31
C ASN A 160 -17.41 16.13 16.03
N VAL A 161 -17.68 17.12 16.86
CA VAL A 161 -18.96 17.31 17.55
C VAL A 161 -19.48 18.72 17.28
N ALA A 162 -20.78 18.93 17.39
CA ALA A 162 -21.38 20.24 17.13
C ALA A 162 -20.90 21.31 18.13
N SER A 163 -20.73 20.94 19.40
CA SER A 163 -20.30 21.85 20.47
C SER A 163 -19.10 21.25 21.25
N PRO A 164 -17.86 21.48 20.79
CA PRO A 164 -16.65 20.95 21.44
C PRO A 164 -16.48 21.43 22.89
N ASP A 165 -16.87 22.67 23.19
CA ASP A 165 -16.75 23.27 24.54
C ASP A 165 -17.66 22.61 25.59
N LYS A 166 -18.58 21.73 25.16
CA LYS A 166 -19.54 21.03 26.03
C LYS A 166 -19.22 19.54 26.19
N LEU A 167 -18.05 19.10 25.72
CA LEU A 167 -17.58 17.73 25.96
C LEU A 167 -17.32 17.50 27.45
N THR A 168 -17.59 16.29 27.93
CA THR A 168 -17.24 15.91 29.31
C THR A 168 -15.76 15.55 29.36
N LEU A 169 -14.99 16.29 30.16
CA LEU A 169 -13.59 15.97 30.43
C LEU A 169 -13.49 14.66 31.22
N GLN A 170 -12.60 13.78 30.78
CA GLN A 170 -12.20 12.55 31.46
C GLN A 170 -10.73 12.63 31.87
N SER A 171 -10.31 11.69 32.71
CA SER A 171 -8.89 11.61 33.12
C SER A 171 -7.99 11.34 31.91
N GLY A 172 -6.84 12.02 31.85
CA GLY A 172 -5.80 11.76 30.85
C GLY A 172 -5.96 12.49 29.50
N ASN A 173 -6.48 13.72 29.49
CA ASN A 173 -6.69 14.54 28.28
C ASN A 173 -7.68 13.91 27.28
N VAL A 174 -8.61 13.09 27.79
CA VAL A 174 -9.65 12.45 26.99
C VAL A 174 -10.98 13.18 27.20
N TYR A 175 -11.77 13.27 26.15
CA TYR A 175 -13.09 13.88 26.16
C TYR A 175 -14.14 12.88 25.70
N SER A 176 -15.29 12.88 26.37
CA SER A 176 -16.45 12.08 25.97
C SER A 176 -17.59 12.96 25.50
N ALA A 177 -18.25 12.54 24.42
CA ALA A 177 -19.48 13.14 23.95
C ALA A 177 -20.63 12.88 24.95
N ASN A 178 -21.54 13.84 25.06
CA ASN A 178 -22.72 13.81 25.91
C ASN A 178 -23.90 14.50 25.19
N GLY A 179 -25.07 14.55 25.83
CA GLY A 179 -26.27 15.17 25.25
C GLY A 179 -26.15 16.68 24.95
N GLN A 180 -25.22 17.39 25.59
CA GLN A 180 -24.98 18.82 25.38
C GLN A 180 -23.94 19.11 24.29
N SER A 181 -22.96 18.22 24.08
CA SER A 181 -21.97 18.34 22.99
C SER A 181 -22.55 18.02 21.61
N GLY A 182 -23.64 17.25 21.59
CA GLY A 182 -24.27 16.75 20.37
C GLY A 182 -23.67 15.42 19.89
N VAL A 183 -24.13 14.97 18.73
CA VAL A 183 -23.72 13.69 18.13
C VAL A 183 -22.29 13.78 17.58
N THR A 184 -21.50 12.74 17.84
CA THR A 184 -20.17 12.57 17.26
C THR A 184 -20.27 12.16 15.80
N VAL A 185 -19.70 12.99 14.91
CA VAL A 185 -19.56 12.70 13.48
C VAL A 185 -18.13 12.24 13.23
N THR A 186 -17.97 11.00 12.77
CA THR A 186 -16.66 10.46 12.38
C THR A 186 -16.43 10.60 10.89
N GLY A 187 -15.19 10.77 10.50
CA GLY A 187 -14.77 10.88 9.11
C GLY A 187 -13.28 10.68 8.97
N PHE A 188 -12.79 10.89 7.76
CA PHE A 188 -11.35 10.85 7.52
C PHE A 188 -10.77 12.27 7.44
N PRO A 189 -9.46 12.44 7.67
CA PRO A 189 -8.80 13.73 7.48
C PRO A 189 -9.11 14.33 6.09
N GLN A 190 -9.18 15.65 6.01
CA GLN A 190 -9.58 16.43 4.83
C GLN A 190 -11.01 16.21 4.30
N THR A 191 -11.85 15.44 4.99
CA THR A 191 -13.26 15.24 4.60
C THR A 191 -14.20 15.99 5.54
N ASN A 192 -15.32 16.53 5.03
CA ASN A 192 -16.36 17.18 5.84
C ASN A 192 -15.85 18.28 6.79
N GLY A 193 -14.83 19.05 6.38
CA GLY A 193 -14.23 20.11 7.20
C GLY A 193 -13.30 19.62 8.32
N LEU A 194 -12.98 18.33 8.37
CA LEU A 194 -11.96 17.78 9.26
C LEU A 194 -10.56 18.22 8.81
N GLY A 195 -9.67 18.46 9.77
CA GLY A 195 -8.30 18.89 9.53
C GLY A 195 -7.40 17.81 8.90
N THR A 196 -6.11 18.12 8.82
CA THR A 196 -5.06 17.19 8.38
C THR A 196 -4.30 16.62 9.57
N ILE A 197 -3.67 15.47 9.40
CA ILE A 197 -2.78 14.89 10.41
C ILE A 197 -1.35 15.30 10.12
N LYS A 198 -0.63 15.84 11.12
CA LYS A 198 0.80 16.12 11.00
C LYS A 198 1.60 15.08 11.75
N SER A 199 2.16 14.12 11.03
CA SER A 199 2.99 13.06 11.62
C SER A 199 4.30 13.61 12.17
N GLY A 200 4.79 13.02 13.26
CA GLY A 200 6.06 13.39 13.90
C GLY A 200 6.05 14.74 14.63
N ALA A 201 4.89 15.36 14.80
CA ALA A 201 4.71 16.62 15.54
C ALA A 201 3.81 16.41 16.76
N LEU A 202 4.06 17.15 17.83
CA LEU A 202 3.20 17.23 19.00
C LEU A 202 2.59 18.62 19.08
N GLU A 203 1.28 18.68 19.30
CA GLU A 203 0.57 19.95 19.49
C GLU A 203 0.87 20.52 20.89
N GLY A 204 1.29 21.79 20.93
CA GLY A 204 1.57 22.49 22.18
C GLY A 204 0.30 23.00 22.84
N SER A 205 0.37 23.31 24.13
CA SER A 205 -0.74 23.96 24.84
C SER A 205 -1.01 25.34 24.25
N ASN A 206 -2.29 25.72 24.20
CA ASN A 206 -2.74 27.05 23.78
C ASN A 206 -2.72 28.09 24.92
N VAL A 207 -2.15 27.77 26.08
CA VAL A 207 -2.17 28.61 27.29
C VAL A 207 -1.11 29.71 27.21
N ASP A 208 -1.52 30.96 27.45
CA ASP A 208 -0.61 32.10 27.59
C ASP A 208 -0.32 32.40 29.06
N LEU A 209 0.88 32.04 29.52
CA LEU A 209 1.28 32.16 30.92
C LEU A 209 1.24 33.60 31.46
N ALA A 210 1.50 34.61 30.61
CA ALA A 210 1.51 36.00 31.06
C ALA A 210 0.09 36.51 31.37
N GLY A 211 -0.87 36.14 30.51
CA GLY A 211 -2.30 36.39 30.72
C GLY A 211 -2.82 35.69 31.97
N GLU A 212 -2.57 34.38 32.09
CA GLU A 212 -3.00 33.58 33.24
C GLU A 212 -2.47 34.10 34.58
N LEU A 213 -1.20 34.55 34.64
CA LEU A 213 -0.65 35.16 35.85
C LEU A 213 -1.34 36.48 36.20
N THR A 214 -1.71 37.27 35.19
CA THR A 214 -2.39 38.55 35.40
C THR A 214 -3.80 38.32 35.93
N GLU A 215 -4.56 37.40 35.34
CA GLU A 215 -5.89 37.01 35.82
C GLU A 215 -5.85 36.42 37.23
N MET A 216 -4.82 35.65 37.58
CA MET A 216 -4.61 35.17 38.94
C MET A 216 -4.39 36.33 39.93
N ILE A 217 -3.56 37.33 39.58
CA ILE A 217 -3.31 38.51 40.42
C ILE A 217 -4.58 39.33 40.58
N GLU A 218 -5.36 39.52 39.52
CA GLU A 218 -6.65 40.22 39.57
C GLU A 218 -7.64 39.49 40.48
N SER A 219 -7.74 38.17 40.35
CA SER A 219 -8.59 37.33 41.22
C SER A 219 -8.17 37.43 42.69
N GLN A 220 -6.87 37.41 42.98
CA GLN A 220 -6.34 37.58 44.33
C GLN A 220 -6.62 38.99 44.90
N ARG A 221 -6.47 40.04 44.08
CA ARG A 221 -6.81 41.42 44.49
C ARG A 221 -8.30 41.55 44.78
N SER A 222 -9.15 40.98 43.93
CA SER A 222 -10.60 40.99 44.12
C SER A 222 -11.01 40.24 45.40
N TYR A 223 -10.41 39.07 45.66
CA TYR A 223 -10.59 38.36 46.92
C TYR A 223 -10.16 39.22 48.12
N THR A 224 -8.98 39.83 48.08
CA THR A 224 -8.48 40.68 49.17
C THR A 224 -9.38 41.88 49.43
N ALA A 225 -9.88 42.53 48.37
CA ALA A 225 -10.83 43.63 48.47
C ALA A 225 -12.14 43.17 49.14
N ASN A 226 -12.71 42.05 48.69
CA ASN A 226 -13.92 41.47 49.27
C ASN A 226 -13.72 41.08 50.75
N SER A 227 -12.57 40.49 51.09
CA SER A 227 -12.22 40.18 52.48
C SER A 227 -12.10 41.44 53.35
N LYS A 228 -11.56 42.53 52.81
CA LYS A 228 -11.44 43.78 53.57
C LYS A 228 -12.80 44.45 53.78
N VAL A 229 -13.69 44.40 52.79
CA VAL A 229 -15.09 44.83 52.94
C VAL A 229 -15.79 44.00 54.03
N PHE A 230 -15.59 42.67 54.03
CA PHE A 230 -16.15 41.79 55.06
C PHE A 230 -15.62 42.12 56.46
N GLN A 231 -14.30 42.26 56.63
CA GLN A 231 -13.69 42.62 57.92
C GLN A 231 -14.24 43.94 58.45
N THR A 232 -14.33 44.95 57.58
CA THR A 232 -14.87 46.26 57.96
C THR A 232 -16.34 46.17 58.35
N GLY A 233 -17.11 45.33 57.65
CA GLY A 233 -18.49 45.00 58.03
C GLY A 233 -18.58 44.35 59.42
N SER A 234 -17.70 43.40 59.72
CA SER A 234 -17.61 42.76 61.05
C SER A 234 -17.24 43.76 62.14
N ASP A 235 -16.26 44.62 61.90
CA ASP A 235 -15.83 45.65 62.86
C ASP A 235 -17.00 46.61 63.19
N ILE A 236 -17.82 46.99 62.21
CA ILE A 236 -19.03 47.81 62.43
C ILE A 236 -20.06 47.05 63.28
N MET A 237 -20.27 45.76 63.04
CA MET A 237 -21.19 44.93 63.83
C MET A 237 -20.74 44.82 65.29
N ASP A 238 -19.44 44.64 65.54
CA ASP A 238 -18.88 44.60 66.89
C ASP A 238 -19.09 45.92 67.63
N VAL A 239 -18.91 47.06 66.95
CA VAL A 239 -19.21 48.39 67.53
C VAL A 239 -20.70 48.52 67.88
N LEU A 240 -21.60 48.05 67.01
CA LEU A 240 -23.06 48.10 67.26
C LEU A 240 -23.47 47.24 68.47
N VAL A 241 -22.90 46.04 68.63
CA VAL A 241 -23.19 45.16 69.78
C VAL A 241 -22.71 45.81 71.08
N ASN A 242 -21.55 46.45 71.07
CA ASN A 242 -20.99 47.12 72.24
C ASN A 242 -21.70 48.43 72.59
N LEU A 243 -22.44 49.06 71.66
CA LEU A 243 -23.22 50.28 71.91
C LEU A 243 -24.53 50.01 72.66
N LYS A 244 -25.04 48.77 72.64
CA LYS A 244 -26.28 48.37 73.33
C LYS A 244 -26.09 48.15 74.85
N ARG A 245 -24.84 48.19 75.34
CA ARG A 245 -24.50 47.95 76.75
C ARG A 245 -24.27 49.26 77.48
#